data_AF-A0AAW6XG91-F1
#
_entry.id   AF-A0AAW6XG91-F1
#
_cell.length_a   1.000
_cell.length_b   1.000
_cell.length_c   1.000
_cell.angle_alpha   90.00
_cell.angle_beta   90.00
_cell.angle_gamma   90.00
#
_symmetry.space_group_name_H-M   'P 1'
#
loop_
_entity.id
_entity.type
_entity.pdbx_description
1 polymer ?
#
loop_
_entity_poly.entity_id
_entity_poly.type
_entity_poly.pdbx_seq_one_letter_code
_entity_poly.pdbx_strand_id
1 'polypeptide(L)'
;MFDEHYVCLSSTTHPRIRQAPTLASWLKEQQVMVQWDGTGHAEMERYLARSGIQLRTKMLLPSFLGVGNIVASTELLATVPEQVATWCAAAFSCVAWPLPMPCPSFTIRQVWHQRYHHDPGLIWLRQQLAQLTQAG
;
A
#
# COMPACT_ATOMS: atom_id res chain seq x y z
N MET A 1 -5.56 -9.26 -13.64
CA MET A 1 -4.55 -9.48 -12.57
C MET A 1 -3.42 -8.53 -12.88
N PHE A 2 -2.83 -7.93 -11.87
CA PHE A 2 -1.85 -6.84 -12.02
C PHE A 2 -0.77 -6.98 -10.96
N ASP A 3 0.37 -6.37 -11.25
CA ASP A 3 1.45 -6.21 -10.28
C ASP A 3 1.23 -4.94 -9.48
N GLU A 4 1.62 -5.00 -8.23
CA GLU A 4 1.45 -3.96 -7.23
C GLU A 4 2.80 -3.78 -6.52
N HIS A 5 3.06 -2.56 -6.04
CA HIS A 5 4.24 -2.28 -5.25
C HIS A 5 3.93 -1.28 -4.14
N TYR A 6 4.83 -1.19 -3.16
CA TYR A 6 4.69 -0.25 -2.06
C TYR A 6 5.27 1.11 -2.42
N VAL A 7 4.57 2.15 -1.97
CA VAL A 7 4.97 3.55 -2.09
C VAL A 7 4.87 4.24 -0.73
N CYS A 8 5.54 5.38 -0.60
CA CYS A 8 5.44 6.24 0.58
C CYS A 8 4.38 7.32 0.34
N LEU A 9 3.45 7.48 1.27
CA LEU A 9 2.41 8.51 1.25
C LEU A 9 2.74 9.59 2.29
N SER A 10 2.60 10.87 1.93
CA SER A 10 2.69 12.01 2.85
C SER A 10 1.58 13.02 2.60
N SER A 11 1.33 13.91 3.55
CA SER A 11 0.55 15.12 3.28
C SER A 11 1.23 15.97 2.20
N THR A 12 0.45 16.68 1.38
CA THR A 12 0.97 17.68 0.43
C THR A 12 1.62 18.87 1.13
N THR A 13 1.27 19.12 2.39
CA THR A 13 1.81 20.22 3.21
C THR A 13 2.84 19.75 4.25
N HIS A 14 3.32 18.50 4.15
CA HIS A 14 4.27 17.93 5.10
C HIS A 14 5.53 18.83 5.21
N PRO A 15 5.89 19.33 6.41
CA PRO A 15 6.88 20.39 6.54
C PRO A 15 8.28 19.98 6.08
N ARG A 16 8.63 18.69 6.26
CA ARG A 16 9.96 18.11 6.00
C ARG A 16 10.05 17.23 4.74
N ILE A 17 8.91 16.82 4.17
CA ILE A 17 8.84 15.85 3.06
C ILE A 17 8.11 16.55 1.91
N ARG A 18 8.89 17.31 1.13
CA ARG A 18 8.40 18.11 0.00
C ARG A 18 8.81 17.56 -1.36
N GLN A 19 9.59 16.47 -1.33
CA GLN A 19 10.08 15.72 -2.48
C GLN A 19 10.23 14.25 -2.07
N ALA A 20 10.51 13.37 -3.03
CA ALA A 20 10.74 11.95 -2.75
C ALA A 20 11.80 11.81 -1.64
N PRO A 21 11.45 11.15 -0.51
CA PRO A 21 12.36 11.09 0.61
C PRO A 21 13.55 10.19 0.32
N THR A 22 14.67 10.45 0.97
CA THR A 22 15.76 9.47 1.11
C THR A 22 15.41 8.46 2.20
N LEU A 23 16.11 7.32 2.25
CA LEU A 23 15.94 6.34 3.33
C LEU A 23 16.14 7.01 4.70
N ALA A 24 17.19 7.83 4.83
CA ALA A 24 17.51 8.49 6.08
C ALA A 24 16.46 9.52 6.52
N SER A 25 15.88 10.30 5.61
CA SER A 25 14.80 11.24 5.95
C SER A 25 13.51 10.50 6.27
N TRP A 26 13.19 9.43 5.55
CA TRP A 26 12.00 8.62 5.78
C TRP A 26 12.01 7.90 7.14
N LEU A 27 13.18 7.38 7.56
CA LEU A 27 13.33 6.73 8.88
C LEU A 27 13.26 7.72 10.07
N LYS A 28 13.48 9.02 9.83
CA LYS A 28 13.37 10.03 10.89
C LYS A 28 11.92 10.38 11.21
N GLU A 29 11.02 10.23 10.24
CA GLU A 29 9.62 10.58 10.39
C GLU A 29 8.84 9.53 11.17
N GLN A 30 7.78 9.99 11.84
CA GLN A 30 6.81 9.11 12.47
C GLN A 30 5.87 8.53 11.42
N GLN A 31 5.48 7.27 11.61
CA GLN A 31 4.67 6.58 10.60
C GLN A 31 3.38 6.02 11.19
N VAL A 32 2.34 6.03 10.37
CA VAL A 32 1.17 5.18 10.56
C VAL A 32 1.38 3.88 9.78
N MET A 33 1.23 2.76 10.49
CA MET A 33 1.29 1.43 9.90
C MET A 33 -0.10 0.84 9.84
N VAL A 34 -0.39 0.12 8.77
CA VAL A 34 -1.58 -0.71 8.68
C VAL A 34 -1.14 -2.13 9.01
N GLN A 35 -1.66 -2.71 10.07
CA GLN A 35 -1.40 -4.11 10.42
C GLN A 35 -2.67 -4.90 10.16
N TRP A 36 -2.54 -5.94 9.35
CA TRP A 36 -3.64 -6.86 9.10
C TRP A 36 -3.13 -8.30 9.01
N ASP A 37 -3.38 -9.05 10.07
CA ASP A 37 -2.92 -10.42 10.22
C ASP A 37 -3.46 -11.31 9.08
N GLY A 38 -2.59 -12.13 8.49
CA GLY A 38 -2.96 -13.11 7.46
C GLY A 38 -3.00 -12.60 6.01
N THR A 39 -2.62 -11.36 5.74
CA THR A 39 -2.61 -10.79 4.38
C THR A 39 -1.20 -10.54 3.83
N GLY A 40 -1.11 -10.21 2.54
CA GLY A 40 0.15 -9.80 1.88
C GLY A 40 0.78 -8.53 2.46
N HIS A 41 0.09 -7.77 3.32
CA HIS A 41 0.67 -6.60 3.98
C HIS A 41 1.62 -6.98 5.13
N ALA A 42 1.43 -8.15 5.74
CA ALA A 42 2.39 -8.72 6.68
C ALA A 42 3.77 -8.98 6.04
N GLU A 43 3.85 -9.10 4.71
CA GLU A 43 5.14 -9.19 4.02
C GLU A 43 5.95 -7.89 4.10
N MET A 44 5.30 -6.73 4.15
CA MET A 44 6.02 -5.46 4.32
C MET A 44 6.71 -5.42 5.69
N GLU A 45 6.01 -5.80 6.74
CA GLU A 45 6.60 -5.89 8.10
C GLU A 45 7.74 -6.90 8.17
N ARG A 46 7.54 -8.11 7.61
CA ARG A 46 8.59 -9.14 7.52
C ARG A 46 9.78 -8.65 6.71
N TYR A 47 9.54 -7.89 5.65
CA TYR A 47 10.59 -7.34 4.81
C TYR A 47 11.40 -6.27 5.54
N LEU A 48 10.75 -5.35 6.24
CA LEU A 48 11.42 -4.36 7.10
C LEU A 48 12.27 -5.05 8.18
N ALA A 49 11.71 -6.06 8.84
CA ALA A 49 12.42 -6.83 9.86
C ALA A 49 13.65 -7.56 9.30
N ARG A 50 13.52 -8.24 8.14
CA ARG A 50 14.64 -8.91 7.46
C ARG A 50 15.72 -7.94 7.00
N SER A 51 15.35 -6.72 6.63
CA SER A 51 16.27 -5.66 6.21
C SER A 51 16.88 -4.90 7.40
N GLY A 52 16.57 -5.27 8.65
CA GLY A 52 17.06 -4.58 9.85
C GLY A 52 16.52 -3.15 10.01
N ILE A 53 15.44 -2.81 9.31
CA ILE A 53 14.85 -1.49 9.33
C ILE A 53 13.77 -1.42 10.40
N GLN A 54 13.88 -0.43 11.28
CA GLN A 54 12.89 -0.14 12.30
C GLN A 54 12.24 1.21 12.02
N LEU A 55 10.92 1.19 11.83
CA LEU A 55 10.14 2.41 11.62
C LEU A 55 9.74 3.03 12.96
N ARG A 56 9.61 4.35 12.98
CA ARG A 56 9.09 5.08 14.15
C ARG A 56 7.57 5.05 14.12
N THR A 57 6.99 3.88 14.37
CA THR A 57 5.54 3.66 14.34
C THR A 57 4.86 4.45 15.45
N LYS A 58 4.04 5.42 15.08
CA LYS A 58 3.26 6.25 16.00
C LYS A 58 1.83 5.77 16.14
N MET A 59 1.31 5.12 15.11
CA MET A 59 -0.07 4.65 15.04
C MET A 59 -0.15 3.34 14.25
N LEU A 60 -1.02 2.45 14.70
CA LEU A 60 -1.37 1.20 14.03
C LEU A 60 -2.86 1.24 13.66
N LEU A 61 -3.18 0.88 12.43
CA LEU A 61 -4.55 0.80 11.92
C LEU A 61 -4.87 -0.63 11.48
N PRO A 62 -6.13 -1.09 11.63
CA PRO A 62 -6.54 -2.41 11.18
C PRO A 62 -6.83 -2.48 9.67
N SER A 63 -6.91 -1.34 8.98
CA SER A 63 -7.19 -1.27 7.54
C SER A 63 -6.75 0.07 6.92
N PHE A 64 -6.74 0.13 5.58
CA PHE A 64 -6.34 1.33 4.83
C PHE A 64 -7.40 2.45 4.82
N LEU A 65 -8.63 2.20 5.26
CA LEU A 65 -9.76 3.14 5.11
C LEU A 65 -9.51 4.51 5.76
N GLY A 66 -8.78 4.55 6.87
CA GLY A 66 -8.47 5.80 7.58
C GLY A 66 -7.16 6.48 7.17
N VAL A 67 -6.31 5.82 6.38
CA VAL A 67 -4.91 6.26 6.16
C VAL A 67 -4.86 7.63 5.50
N GLY A 68 -5.62 7.85 4.43
CA GLY A 68 -5.58 9.10 3.68
C GLY A 68 -5.93 10.33 4.53
N ASN A 69 -6.99 10.25 5.33
CA ASN A 69 -7.39 11.35 6.22
C ASN A 69 -6.35 11.60 7.33
N ILE A 70 -5.80 10.53 7.93
CA ILE A 70 -4.76 10.65 8.97
C ILE A 70 -3.50 11.30 8.40
N VAL A 71 -3.02 10.82 7.25
CA VAL A 71 -1.81 11.36 6.62
C VAL A 71 -2.03 12.81 6.20
N ALA A 72 -3.17 13.15 5.59
CA ALA A 72 -3.47 14.52 5.14
C ALA A 72 -3.53 15.52 6.31
N SER A 73 -3.98 15.10 7.49
CA SER A 73 -4.18 15.95 8.67
C SER A 73 -3.00 15.95 9.66
N THR A 74 -1.93 15.21 9.37
CA THR A 74 -0.79 15.07 10.28
C THR A 74 0.55 15.15 9.54
N GLU A 75 1.63 15.04 10.30
CA GLU A 75 3.00 14.89 9.76
C GLU A 75 3.43 13.41 9.75
N LEU A 76 2.46 12.47 9.73
CA LEU A 76 2.77 11.05 9.64
C LEU A 76 2.96 10.64 8.19
N LEU A 77 3.93 9.74 7.97
CA LEU A 77 4.07 9.02 6.72
C LEU A 77 3.31 7.69 6.78
N ALA A 78 2.90 7.17 5.63
CA ALA A 78 2.38 5.81 5.51
C ALA A 78 3.11 5.06 4.39
N THR A 79 3.25 3.75 4.54
CA THR A 79 3.68 2.87 3.46
C THR A 79 2.51 2.02 3.02
N VAL A 80 2.07 2.20 1.78
CA VAL A 80 0.83 1.60 1.26
C VAL A 80 1.05 1.06 -0.16
N PRO A 81 0.21 0.13 -0.64
CA PRO A 81 0.19 -0.24 -2.05
C PRO A 81 -0.08 0.99 -2.94
N GLU A 82 0.49 1.02 -4.14
CA GLU A 82 0.35 2.15 -5.09
C GLU A 82 -1.11 2.46 -5.42
N GLN A 83 -1.97 1.46 -5.60
CA GLN A 83 -3.40 1.73 -5.84
C GLN A 83 -4.09 2.41 -4.65
N VAL A 84 -3.71 2.07 -3.42
CA VAL A 84 -4.22 2.74 -2.22
C VAL A 84 -3.72 4.18 -2.18
N ALA A 85 -2.46 4.42 -2.51
CA ALA A 85 -1.90 5.76 -2.58
C ALA A 85 -2.58 6.62 -3.64
N THR A 86 -2.85 6.06 -4.82
CA THR A 86 -3.57 6.70 -5.92
C THR A 86 -4.97 7.14 -5.47
N TRP A 87 -5.72 6.24 -4.82
CA TRP A 87 -7.02 6.59 -4.25
C TRP A 87 -6.90 7.69 -3.18
N CYS A 88 -5.91 7.60 -2.29
CA CYS A 88 -5.70 8.60 -1.24
C CYS A 88 -5.38 9.98 -1.83
N ALA A 89 -4.52 10.05 -2.86
CA ALA A 89 -4.15 11.30 -3.52
C ALA A 89 -5.33 11.93 -4.29
N ALA A 90 -6.24 11.11 -4.80
CA ALA A 90 -7.46 11.60 -5.46
C ALA A 90 -8.51 12.12 -4.45
N ALA A 91 -8.60 11.51 -3.26
CA ALA A 91 -9.63 11.81 -2.27
C ALA A 91 -9.20 12.80 -1.17
N PHE A 92 -7.90 12.92 -0.88
CA PHE A 92 -7.35 13.70 0.22
C PHE A 92 -6.13 14.52 -0.23
N SER A 93 -5.69 15.46 0.61
CA SER A 93 -4.46 16.24 0.39
C SER A 93 -3.20 15.42 0.68
N CYS A 94 -3.02 14.34 -0.07
CA CYS A 94 -1.87 13.43 0.00
C CYS A 94 -1.08 13.42 -1.31
N VAL A 95 0.19 13.04 -1.22
CA VAL A 95 1.07 12.80 -2.37
C VAL A 95 1.84 11.50 -2.15
N ALA A 96 2.00 10.74 -3.22
CA ALA A 96 2.72 9.48 -3.25
C ALA A 96 4.16 9.68 -3.76
N TRP A 97 5.09 8.96 -3.16
CA TRP A 97 6.51 8.97 -3.51
C TRP A 97 7.01 7.53 -3.70
N PRO A 98 8.03 7.32 -4.55
CA PRO A 98 8.74 6.05 -4.57
C PRO A 98 9.19 5.66 -3.17
N LEU A 99 9.07 4.38 -2.82
CA LEU A 99 9.54 3.89 -1.55
C LEU A 99 11.07 4.04 -1.50
N PRO A 100 11.65 4.62 -0.44
CA PRO A 100 13.07 4.97 -0.40
C PRO A 100 13.98 3.79 -0.02
N MET A 101 13.56 2.59 -0.40
CA MET A 101 14.30 1.35 -0.24
C MET A 101 13.82 0.36 -1.31
N PRO A 102 14.67 -0.60 -1.73
CA PRO A 102 14.21 -1.70 -2.55
C PRO A 102 13.07 -2.40 -1.82
N CYS A 103 11.99 -2.74 -2.48
CA CYS A 103 10.95 -3.62 -1.96
C CYS A 103 10.41 -4.42 -3.14
N PRO A 104 10.29 -5.75 -3.04
CA PRO A 104 9.74 -6.54 -4.13
C PRO A 104 8.29 -6.12 -4.41
N SER A 105 7.93 -6.08 -5.69
CA SER A 105 6.53 -6.04 -6.11
C SER A 105 5.84 -7.36 -5.81
N PHE A 106 4.51 -7.35 -5.80
CA PHE A 106 3.68 -8.52 -5.60
C PHE A 106 2.50 -8.52 -6.57
N THR A 107 2.06 -9.70 -6.99
CA THR A 107 0.96 -9.82 -7.96
C THR A 107 -0.36 -10.03 -7.24
N ILE A 108 -1.38 -9.22 -7.57
CA ILE A 108 -2.76 -9.45 -7.16
C ILE A 108 -3.40 -10.52 -8.06
N ARG A 109 -3.83 -11.62 -7.43
CA ARG A 109 -4.39 -12.79 -8.10
C ARG A 109 -5.82 -13.07 -7.66
N GLN A 110 -6.64 -13.51 -8.60
CA GLN A 110 -7.91 -14.16 -8.32
C GLN A 110 -7.65 -15.61 -7.90
N VAL A 111 -8.27 -16.06 -6.80
CA VAL A 111 -8.14 -17.42 -6.26
C VAL A 111 -9.54 -18.00 -6.07
N TRP A 112 -9.72 -19.27 -6.43
CA TRP A 112 -10.98 -19.99 -6.26
C TRP A 112 -10.70 -21.47 -5.98
N HIS A 113 -11.68 -22.15 -5.38
CA HIS A 113 -11.57 -23.58 -5.11
C HIS A 113 -11.82 -24.40 -6.39
N GLN A 114 -11.06 -25.49 -6.59
CA GLN A 114 -11.12 -26.34 -7.80
C GLN A 114 -12.54 -26.84 -8.12
N ARG A 115 -13.35 -27.12 -7.09
CA ARG A 115 -14.78 -27.49 -7.21
C ARG A 115 -15.58 -26.56 -8.13
N TYR A 116 -15.25 -25.27 -8.15
CA TYR A 116 -15.97 -24.25 -8.91
C TYR A 116 -15.26 -23.86 -10.22
N HIS A 117 -14.21 -24.59 -10.61
CA HIS A 117 -13.40 -24.23 -11.76
C HIS A 117 -14.20 -24.18 -13.07
N HIS A 118 -15.19 -25.07 -13.22
CA HIS A 118 -16.06 -25.18 -14.39
C HIS A 118 -17.43 -24.52 -14.21
N ASP A 119 -17.67 -23.79 -13.12
CA ASP A 119 -18.93 -23.07 -12.94
C ASP A 119 -19.03 -21.91 -13.96
N PRO A 120 -20.06 -21.88 -14.83
CA PRO A 120 -20.16 -20.87 -15.88
C PRO A 120 -20.27 -19.44 -15.37
N GLY A 121 -21.00 -19.22 -14.26
CA GLY A 121 -21.16 -17.89 -13.67
C GLY A 121 -19.84 -17.34 -13.12
N LEU A 122 -19.08 -18.20 -12.44
CA LEU A 122 -17.75 -17.84 -11.93
C LEU A 122 -16.69 -17.75 -13.03
N ILE A 123 -16.81 -18.49 -14.14
CA ILE A 123 -15.99 -18.25 -15.33
C ILE A 123 -16.23 -16.84 -15.87
N TRP A 124 -17.49 -16.48 -16.09
CA TRP A 124 -17.85 -15.15 -16.59
C TRP A 124 -17.32 -14.05 -15.67
N LEU A 125 -17.56 -14.15 -14.36
CA LEU A 125 -17.08 -13.14 -13.39
C LEU A 125 -15.56 -13.01 -13.40
N ARG A 126 -14.82 -14.13 -13.41
CA ARG A 126 -13.36 -14.12 -13.45
C ARG A 126 -12.83 -13.41 -14.69
N GLN A 127 -13.48 -13.62 -15.83
CA GLN A 127 -13.14 -12.96 -17.09
C GLN A 127 -13.42 -11.45 -17.03
N GLN A 128 -14.58 -11.03 -16.51
CA GLN A 128 -14.90 -9.61 -16.35
C GLN A 128 -13.89 -8.90 -15.44
N LEU A 129 -13.58 -9.48 -14.29
CA LEU A 129 -12.56 -8.93 -13.38
C LEU A 129 -11.17 -8.90 -14.02
N ALA A 130 -10.82 -9.91 -14.83
CA ALA A 130 -9.54 -9.93 -15.53
C ALA A 130 -9.45 -8.78 -16.55
N GLN A 131 -10.51 -8.52 -17.31
CA GLN A 131 -10.57 -7.44 -18.29
C GLN A 131 -10.45 -6.05 -17.63
N LEU A 132 -11.22 -5.81 -16.56
CA LEU A 132 -11.21 -4.52 -15.85
C LEU A 132 -9.85 -4.21 -15.21
N THR A 133 -9.10 -5.25 -14.84
CA THR A 133 -7.83 -5.11 -14.12
C THR A 133 -6.59 -5.21 -15.01
N GLN A 134 -6.76 -5.35 -16.33
CA GLN A 134 -5.67 -5.32 -17.33
C GLN A 134 -5.60 -3.97 -18.06
N ALA A 135 -6.59 -3.10 -17.90
CA ALA A 135 -6.73 -1.84 -18.65
C ALA A 135 -6.15 -0.61 -17.91
N GLY A 136 -5.24 -0.83 -16.94
CA GLY A 136 -4.56 0.20 -16.17
C GLY A 136 -3.06 0.15 -16.36
#